data_AF-A0A077D7X0-F1
#
_entry.id   AF-A0A077D7X0-F1
#
_cell.length_a   1.000
_cell.length_b   1.000
_cell.length_c   1.000
_cell.angle_alpha   90.00
_cell.angle_beta   90.00
_cell.angle_gamma   90.00
#
_symmetry.space_group_name_H-M   'P 1'
#
loop_
_entity.id
_entity.type
_entity.pdbx_description
1 polymer ?
#
loop_
_entity_poly.entity_id
_entity_poly.type
_entity_poly.pdbx_seq_one_letter_code
_entity_poly.pdbx_strand_id
1 'polypeptide(L)' 'SKKEIDEIVAFLKAGPLDPNVEIVVGVPAIYLNYAKSILPSNVQVSGQNTYKVAKGAFTGELSP' A
#
# COMPACT_ATOMS: atom_id res chain seq x y z
N SER A 1 -7.90 -10.49 2.12
CA SER A 1 -7.18 -11.24 3.18
C SER A 1 -5.66 -11.12 2.97
N LYS A 2 -4.79 -11.52 3.91
CA LYS A 2 -3.33 -11.51 3.67
C LYS A 2 -2.92 -12.37 2.47
N LYS A 3 -3.57 -13.53 2.30
CA LYS A 3 -3.35 -14.44 1.18
C LYS A 3 -3.57 -13.78 -0.18
N GLU A 4 -4.66 -13.04 -0.36
CA GLU A 4 -4.93 -12.31 -1.61
C GLU A 4 -3.87 -11.22 -1.87
N ILE A 5 -3.36 -10.57 -0.81
CA ILE A 5 -2.27 -9.59 -0.96
C ILE A 5 -1.01 -10.29 -1.44
N ASP A 6 -0.70 -11.48 -0.93
CA ASP A 6 0.47 -12.27 -1.36
C ASP A 6 0.37 -12.65 -2.84
N GLU A 7 -0.83 -13.01 -3.31
CA GLU A 7 -1.10 -13.34 -4.72
C GLU A 7 -0.87 -12.11 -5.63
N ILE A 8 -1.35 -10.93 -5.23
CA ILE A 8 -1.11 -9.67 -5.95
C ILE A 8 0.38 -9.32 -5.98
N VAL A 9 1.07 -9.48 -4.84
CA VAL A 9 2.51 -9.20 -4.72
C VAL A 9 3.33 -10.17 -5.57
N ALA A 10 2.94 -11.44 -5.64
CA ALA A 10 3.57 -12.44 -6.50
C ALA A 10 3.44 -12.06 -7.98
N PHE A 11 2.26 -11.61 -8.40
CA PHE A 11 2.03 -11.09 -9.76
C PHE A 11 2.93 -9.88 -10.07
N LEU A 12 3.00 -8.90 -9.16
CA LEU A 12 3.84 -7.71 -9.33
C LEU A 12 5.35 -8.03 -9.37
N LYS A 13 5.79 -9.07 -8.66
CA LYS A 13 7.19 -9.55 -8.69
C LYS A 13 7.52 -10.32 -9.96
N ALA A 14 6.56 -11.03 -10.56
CA ALA A 14 6.78 -11.84 -11.76
C ALA A 14 7.09 -10.97 -12.99
N GLY A 15 6.43 -9.82 -13.14
CA GLY A 15 6.74 -8.83 -14.17
C GLY A 15 6.55 -9.33 -15.62
N PRO A 16 6.99 -8.53 -16.62
CA PRO A 16 7.80 -7.32 -16.49
C PRO A 16 7.00 -6.10 -16.03
N LEU A 17 7.64 -5.22 -15.25
CA LEU A 17 7.16 -3.87 -14.95
C LEU A 17 8.00 -2.87 -15.74
N ASP A 18 7.35 -1.88 -16.37
CA ASP A 18 8.05 -0.86 -17.17
C ASP A 18 8.88 0.06 -16.25
N PRO A 19 10.20 0.18 -16.44
CA PRO A 19 11.05 1.05 -15.61
C PRO A 19 10.73 2.55 -15.76
N ASN A 20 9.96 2.95 -16.77
CA ASN A 20 9.55 4.33 -16.99
C ASN A 20 8.19 4.67 -16.36
N VAL A 21 7.56 3.72 -15.66
CA VAL A 21 6.25 3.90 -15.02
C VAL A 21 6.39 3.88 -13.51
N GLU A 22 5.73 4.84 -12.85
CA GLU A 22 5.56 4.83 -11.40
C GLU A 22 4.32 4.00 -11.03
N ILE A 23 4.52 2.96 -10.22
CA ILE A 23 3.44 2.08 -9.78
C ILE A 23 3.18 2.34 -8.29
N VAL A 24 1.94 2.71 -7.97
CA VAL A 24 1.49 2.98 -6.60
C VAL A 24 0.25 2.15 -6.31
N VAL A 25 0.23 1.42 -5.19
CA VAL A 25 -0.91 0.59 -4.76
C VAL A 25 -1.58 1.20 -3.54
N GLY A 26 -2.89 1.43 -3.62
CA GLY A 26 -3.72 1.88 -2.50
C GLY A 26 -4.17 0.70 -1.63
N VAL A 27 -3.69 0.66 -0.39
CA VAL A 27 -3.86 -0.50 0.51
C VAL A 27 -4.84 -0.17 1.64
N PRO A 28 -5.77 -1.09 2.00
CA PRO A 28 -6.59 -0.93 3.19
C PRO A 28 -5.72 -0.75 4.44
N ALA A 29 -6.11 0.20 5.30
CA ALA A 29 -5.35 0.65 6.47
C ALA A 29 -4.72 -0.48 7.30
N ILE A 30 -5.51 -1.51 7.62
CA ILE A 30 -5.12 -2.64 8.46
C ILE A 30 -4.02 -3.52 7.85
N TYR A 31 -3.78 -3.39 6.55
CA TYR A 31 -2.76 -4.13 5.80
C TYR A 31 -1.62 -3.27 5.28
N LEU A 32 -1.64 -1.95 5.54
CA LEU A 32 -0.66 -1.01 5.01
C LEU A 32 0.79 -1.44 5.31
N ASN A 33 1.06 -1.76 6.59
CA ASN A 33 2.38 -2.22 7.03
C ASN A 33 2.77 -3.57 6.42
N TYR A 34 1.80 -4.48 6.29
CA TYR A 34 2.03 -5.79 5.71
C TYR A 34 2.41 -5.66 4.23
N ALA A 35 1.60 -4.97 3.43
CA ALA A 35 1.87 -4.74 2.02
C ALA A 35 3.23 -4.04 1.79
N LYS A 36 3.53 -3.00 2.58
CA LYS A 36 4.83 -2.28 2.52
C LYS A 36 6.03 -3.20 2.77
N SER A 37 5.89 -4.22 3.62
CA SER A 37 6.98 -5.15 3.92
C SER A 37 7.26 -6.17 2.82
N ILE A 38 6.32 -6.41 1.89
CA ILE A 38 6.41 -7.51 0.93
C ILE A 38 6.40 -7.08 -0.55
N LEU A 39 5.91 -5.87 -0.85
CA LEU A 39 5.92 -5.31 -2.21
C LEU A 39 7.37 -5.10 -2.70
N PRO A 40 7.61 -5.26 -4.02
CA PRO A 40 8.93 -5.00 -4.59
C PRO A 40 9.28 -3.50 -4.49
N SER A 41 10.56 -3.18 -4.42
CA SER A 41 11.04 -1.80 -4.16
C SER A 41 10.65 -0.78 -5.23
N ASN A 42 10.32 -1.22 -6.45
CA ASN A 42 9.82 -0.38 -7.54
C ASN A 42 8.29 -0.21 -7.55
N VAL A 43 7.58 -0.72 -6.54
CA VAL A 43 6.14 -0.48 -6.33
C VAL A 43 5.94 0.24 -5.00
N GLN A 44 5.34 1.42 -5.06
CA GLN A 44 5.07 2.25 -3.90
C GLN A 44 3.73 1.90 -3.24
N VAL A 45 3.61 2.26 -1.96
CA VAL A 45 2.42 2.00 -1.14
C VAL A 45 1.78 3.31 -0.71
N SER A 46 0.46 3.38 -0.83
CA SER A 46 -0.34 4.48 -0.31
C SER A 46 -1.46 3.97 0.59
N GLY A 47 -1.86 4.78 1.57
CA GLY A 47 -3.13 4.60 2.27
C GLY A 47 -4.29 5.01 1.36
N GLN A 48 -5.43 4.33 1.48
CA GLN A 48 -6.62 4.65 0.67
C GLN A 48 -7.34 5.93 1.11
N ASN A 49 -7.20 6.32 2.38
CA ASN A 49 -7.75 7.54 2.94
C ASN A 49 -6.86 8.04 4.09
N THR A 50 -6.90 9.34 4.34
CA THR A 50 -6.26 9.99 5.48
C THR A 50 -7.00 11.27 5.84
N TYR A 51 -6.95 11.65 7.11
CA TYR A 51 -7.46 12.92 7.58
C TYR A 51 -6.48 14.06 7.26
N LYS A 52 -6.97 15.30 7.30
CA LYS A 52 -6.22 16.48 6.85
C LYS A 52 -5.16 17.00 7.83
N VAL A 53 -5.03 16.42 9.02
CA VAL A 53 -4.06 16.84 10.05
C VAL A 53 -3.36 15.64 10.67
N ALA A 54 -2.15 15.86 11.19
CA ALA A 54 -1.28 14.80 11.71
C ALA A 54 -1.76 14.13 13.02
N LYS A 55 -2.64 14.79 13.80
CA LYS A 55 -3.22 14.25 15.04
C LYS A 55 -4.40 15.07 15.55
N GLY A 56 -5.24 14.45 16.37
CA GLY A 56 -6.33 15.10 17.11
C GLY A 56 -7.38 14.10 17.56
N ALA A 57 -8.50 14.59 18.09
CA ALA A 57 -9.62 13.76 18.55
C ALA A 57 -10.52 13.32 17.38
N PHE A 58 -9.96 12.58 16.43
CA PHE A 58 -10.63 12.07 15.22
C PHE A 58 -10.73 10.54 15.27
N THR A 59 -11.61 10.03 16.14
CA THR A 59 -11.76 8.59 16.38
C THR A 59 -12.04 7.84 15.08
N GLY A 60 -11.19 6.87 14.75
CA GLY A 60 -11.33 6.02 13.56
C GLY A 60 -10.59 6.53 12.31
N GLU A 61 -10.13 7.77 12.30
CA GLU A 61 -9.35 8.31 11.18
C GLU A 61 -7.88 7.94 11.26
N LEU A 62 -7.23 7.89 10.09
CA LEU A 62 -5.77 7.81 9.96
C LEU A 62 -5.22 9.20 9.67
N SER A 63 -3.98 9.44 10.07
CA SER A 63 -3.28 10.69 9.79
C SER A 63 -2.19 10.48 8.73
N PRO A 64 -1.78 11.55 8.01
CA PRO A 64 -0.69 11.48 7.03
C PRO A 64 0.65 11.09 7.64
#